data_AF-A0A1Y1L181-F1
#
_entry.id   AF-A0A1Y1L181-F1
#
_cell.length_a   1.000
_cell.length_b   1.000
_cell.length_c   1.000
_cell.angle_alpha   90.00
_cell.angle_beta   90.00
_cell.angle_gamma   90.00
#
_symmetry.space_group_name_H-M   'P 1'
#
loop_
_entity.id
_entity.type
_entity.pdbx_description
1 polymer ?
#
loop_
_entity_poly.entity_id
_entity_poly.type
_entity_poly.pdbx_seq_one_letter_code
_entity_poly.pdbx_strand_id
1 'polypeptide(L)'
;MPFRFQPMHETHVRVSCEILKCVKCEIGPIMRLLIVLSVCSFVNGEARQCAKLLAKAANQDRNTIVETSVKTLSGVWLSESCETRPGPEYVLRHYTFEENGNYKLIQHHYWDNSCSSPKLSIVAIGLLKTKRDSFLHHDALTGYSKPSNITVIPQDAVAAKELDGIVSNHCPGQYWKTWRRYEEHLVFTNPKDRHHLQQLEFERIQETLPNTQHYLQNSSGAITCLGDLRWSFNELNLIKVQLRPNQHGNGNEMHWELLLGDIPSRKNLMEHYMPTGFQIPLVKTSKGNKEVLKGRKFFVKYTCSICSNLASNERSPPHLIEKPRLPAYIGGEWVSERCEVRPMGLYLTRHFTFHNEDLRWMGEHRFYVDPFCTLRKFTVTASGTFEMNDGENPLKEASNIEFKIEKAPLVIYDQGLIEYMPWENCGKLRWKIGVGQELAETGGCEQLGIIIPSVQYDIVKMEMSYQGLWLLFLGQADTENSPRDTPLKRPTAFQVPLVRCGEAHSQHLFNSDYEDSGQPRTFATYIQVVLVFVTLNF
;
A
#
# COMPACT_ATOMS: atom_id res chain seq x y z
N MET A 1 -24.59 17.86 -44.38
CA MET A 1 -24.95 16.62 -45.09
C MET A 1 -25.06 15.50 -44.06
N PRO A 2 -26.21 14.86 -43.84
CA PRO A 2 -26.34 13.85 -42.82
C PRO A 2 -26.01 12.47 -43.43
N PHE A 3 -24.94 11.84 -42.94
CA PHE A 3 -24.66 10.43 -43.25
C PHE A 3 -25.09 9.52 -42.10
N ARG A 4 -25.75 8.46 -42.53
CA ARG A 4 -26.57 7.48 -41.83
C ARG A 4 -25.65 6.42 -41.19
N PHE A 5 -25.87 6.11 -39.91
CA PHE A 5 -25.21 5.01 -39.21
C PHE A 5 -25.62 3.66 -39.81
N GLN A 6 -24.64 2.81 -40.12
CA GLN A 6 -24.78 1.36 -40.28
C GLN A 6 -23.98 0.65 -39.18
N PRO A 7 -24.50 -0.42 -38.57
CA PRO A 7 -23.75 -1.23 -37.60
C PRO A 7 -22.82 -2.20 -38.34
N MET A 8 -21.53 -2.19 -37.99
CA MET A 8 -20.57 -3.19 -38.49
C MET A 8 -20.63 -4.46 -37.65
N HIS A 9 -20.61 -5.58 -38.39
CA HIS A 9 -20.60 -6.96 -37.93
C HIS A 9 -19.44 -7.31 -36.98
N GLU A 10 -19.76 -8.13 -35.99
CA GLU A 10 -18.81 -8.89 -35.17
C GLU A 10 -17.92 -9.76 -36.07
N THR A 11 -16.61 -9.56 -35.96
CA THR A 11 -15.61 -10.44 -36.56
C THR A 11 -15.15 -11.44 -35.50
N HIS A 12 -15.56 -12.69 -35.67
CA HIS A 12 -15.05 -13.82 -34.89
C HIS A 12 -13.56 -14.04 -35.23
N VAL A 13 -12.68 -13.71 -34.29
CA VAL A 13 -11.28 -14.13 -34.32
C VAL A 13 -11.22 -15.63 -34.01
N ARG A 14 -10.91 -16.45 -35.01
CA ARG A 14 -10.55 -17.87 -34.82
C ARG A 14 -9.14 -17.94 -34.23
N VAL A 15 -9.01 -18.39 -32.99
CA VAL A 15 -7.73 -18.79 -32.41
C VAL A 15 -7.41 -20.19 -32.93
N SER A 16 -6.35 -20.32 -33.72
CA SER A 16 -5.84 -21.62 -34.19
C SER A 16 -5.10 -22.30 -33.05
N CYS A 17 -5.57 -23.47 -32.61
CA CYS A 17 -4.90 -24.30 -31.63
C CYS A 17 -4.10 -25.37 -32.38
N GLU A 18 -2.84 -25.10 -32.69
CA GLU A 18 -1.90 -26.12 -33.13
C GLU A 18 -1.02 -26.54 -31.95
N ILE A 19 -1.23 -27.74 -31.41
CA ILE A 19 -0.25 -28.43 -30.57
C ILE A 19 -0.04 -29.87 -31.08
N LEU A 20 1.17 -30.04 -31.60
CA LEU A 20 2.11 -31.17 -31.58
C LEU A 20 1.61 -32.63 -31.54
N LYS A 21 2.14 -33.35 -32.54
CA LYS A 21 2.36 -34.80 -32.59
C LYS A 21 3.22 -35.27 -31.40
N CYS A 22 2.74 -36.21 -30.58
CA CYS A 22 3.46 -37.43 -30.20
C CYS A 22 2.66 -38.38 -29.28
N VAL A 23 2.96 -39.67 -29.47
CA VAL A 23 2.59 -40.89 -28.71
C VAL A 23 1.14 -41.39 -28.81
N LYS A 24 1.03 -42.56 -29.47
CA LYS A 24 -0.15 -43.43 -29.51
C LYS A 24 -0.54 -43.87 -28.10
N CYS A 25 -1.49 -43.18 -27.49
CA CYS A 25 -2.42 -43.77 -26.52
C CYS A 25 -3.83 -43.61 -27.10
N GLU A 26 -4.52 -44.72 -27.33
CA GLU A 26 -5.91 -44.76 -27.79
C GLU A 26 -6.84 -44.29 -26.67
N ILE A 27 -6.93 -42.97 -26.52
CA ILE A 27 -7.98 -42.33 -25.75
C ILE A 27 -9.06 -41.92 -26.75
N GLY A 28 -10.23 -42.56 -26.68
CA GLY A 28 -11.34 -42.36 -27.62
C GLY A 28 -11.81 -40.89 -27.73
N PRO A 29 -12.45 -40.52 -28.86
CA PRO A 29 -12.75 -39.12 -29.21
C PRO A 29 -13.61 -38.39 -28.17
N ILE A 30 -14.46 -39.12 -27.44
CA ILE A 30 -15.32 -38.58 -26.37
C ILE A 30 -14.49 -38.15 -25.15
N MET A 31 -13.46 -38.93 -24.79
CA MET A 31 -12.60 -38.62 -23.63
C MET A 31 -11.63 -37.47 -23.95
N ARG A 32 -11.16 -37.34 -25.20
CA ARG A 32 -10.44 -36.14 -25.66
C ARG A 32 -11.32 -34.88 -25.63
N LEU A 33 -12.57 -34.98 -26.06
CA LEU A 33 -13.52 -33.86 -26.01
C LEU A 33 -13.84 -33.46 -24.56
N LEU A 34 -14.02 -34.42 -23.66
CA LEU A 34 -14.26 -34.15 -22.24
C LEU A 34 -13.05 -33.53 -21.53
N ILE A 35 -11.82 -33.95 -21.86
CA ILE A 35 -10.59 -33.34 -21.33
C ILE A 35 -10.43 -31.92 -21.86
N VAL A 36 -10.63 -31.68 -23.16
CA VAL A 36 -10.55 -30.34 -23.76
C VAL A 36 -11.67 -29.42 -23.22
N LEU A 37 -12.89 -29.93 -23.05
CA LEU A 37 -14.00 -29.16 -22.44
C LEU A 37 -13.74 -28.90 -20.95
N SER A 38 -13.18 -29.85 -20.21
CA SER A 38 -12.82 -29.69 -18.80
C SER A 38 -11.71 -28.64 -18.62
N VAL A 39 -10.65 -28.70 -19.42
CA VAL A 39 -9.53 -27.74 -19.39
C VAL A 39 -9.99 -26.36 -19.87
N CYS A 40 -10.77 -26.26 -20.95
CA CYS A 40 -11.37 -24.98 -21.38
C CYS A 40 -12.36 -24.40 -20.37
N SER A 41 -13.07 -25.23 -19.60
CA SER A 41 -13.98 -24.77 -18.54
C SER A 41 -13.22 -24.31 -17.29
N PHE A 42 -12.10 -24.96 -16.97
CA PHE A 42 -11.22 -24.58 -15.87
C PHE A 42 -10.50 -23.25 -16.17
N VAL A 43 -9.90 -23.10 -17.36
CA VAL A 43 -9.25 -21.86 -17.82
C VAL A 43 -10.24 -20.70 -17.95
N ASN A 44 -11.48 -20.96 -18.40
CA ASN A 44 -12.55 -19.94 -18.37
C ASN A 44 -13.06 -19.65 -16.94
N GLY A 45 -12.93 -20.57 -16.00
CA GLY A 45 -13.36 -20.42 -14.61
C GLY A 45 -12.46 -19.46 -13.82
N GLU A 46 -11.14 -19.61 -13.95
CA GLU A 46 -10.13 -18.78 -13.28
C GLU A 46 -10.00 -17.38 -13.89
N ALA A 47 -10.00 -17.27 -15.24
CA ALA A 47 -10.04 -15.97 -15.92
C ALA A 47 -11.31 -15.16 -15.55
N ARG A 48 -12.43 -15.84 -15.26
CA ARG A 48 -13.65 -15.22 -14.72
C ARG A 48 -13.50 -14.75 -13.27
N GLN A 49 -12.58 -15.30 -12.48
CA GLN A 49 -12.39 -14.93 -11.07
C GLN A 49 -11.60 -13.63 -10.93
N CYS A 50 -10.48 -13.45 -11.64
CA CYS A 50 -9.77 -12.15 -11.65
C CYS A 50 -10.67 -11.03 -12.18
N ALA A 51 -11.44 -11.30 -13.25
CA ALA A 51 -12.37 -10.32 -13.82
C ALA A 51 -13.41 -9.85 -12.80
N LYS A 52 -13.89 -10.72 -11.92
CA LYS A 52 -14.81 -10.36 -10.83
C LYS A 52 -14.14 -9.46 -9.78
N LEU A 53 -12.93 -9.80 -9.35
CA LEU A 53 -12.18 -8.99 -8.38
C LEU A 53 -11.88 -7.59 -8.94
N LEU A 54 -11.41 -7.51 -10.18
CA LEU A 54 -11.16 -6.25 -10.88
C LEU A 54 -12.44 -5.43 -11.06
N ALA A 55 -13.56 -6.07 -11.42
CA ALA A 55 -14.85 -5.38 -11.53
C ALA A 55 -15.36 -4.87 -10.18
N LYS A 56 -15.16 -5.64 -9.10
CA LYS A 56 -15.49 -5.23 -7.74
C LYS A 56 -14.65 -4.02 -7.31
N ALA A 57 -13.33 -4.07 -7.51
CA ALA A 57 -12.41 -2.97 -7.24
C ALA A 57 -12.83 -1.69 -7.99
N ALA A 58 -13.06 -1.80 -9.31
CA ALA A 58 -13.49 -0.69 -10.13
C ALA A 58 -14.85 -0.09 -9.69
N ASN A 59 -15.80 -0.93 -9.26
CA ASN A 59 -17.07 -0.46 -8.71
C ASN A 59 -16.89 0.28 -7.39
N GLN A 60 -16.00 -0.19 -6.51
CA GLN A 60 -15.69 0.49 -5.25
C GLN A 60 -14.99 1.83 -5.47
N ASP A 61 -14.03 1.88 -6.40
CA ASP A 61 -13.34 3.12 -6.76
C ASP A 61 -14.34 4.16 -7.30
N ARG A 62 -15.23 3.77 -8.22
CA ARG A 62 -16.27 4.68 -8.76
C ARG A 62 -17.27 5.17 -7.71
N ASN A 63 -17.54 4.37 -6.68
CA ASN A 63 -18.44 4.73 -5.59
C ASN A 63 -17.72 5.41 -4.42
N THR A 64 -16.41 5.63 -4.52
CA THR A 64 -15.64 6.38 -3.52
C THR A 64 -15.97 7.86 -3.63
N ILE A 65 -16.24 8.51 -2.49
CA ILE A 65 -16.57 9.92 -2.42
C ILE A 65 -15.39 10.64 -1.80
N VAL A 66 -14.73 11.49 -2.58
CA VAL A 66 -13.68 12.37 -2.05
C VAL A 66 -14.32 13.65 -1.50
N GLU A 67 -14.09 13.91 -0.22
CA GLU A 67 -14.54 15.11 0.48
C GLU A 67 -13.47 15.53 1.49
N THR A 68 -12.49 16.27 1.00
CA THR A 68 -11.37 16.74 1.83
C THR A 68 -11.66 18.14 2.38
N SER A 69 -12.00 18.20 3.67
CA SER A 69 -12.29 19.44 4.39
C SER A 69 -11.81 19.36 5.84
N VAL A 70 -11.67 20.48 6.53
CA VAL A 70 -11.32 20.49 7.97
C VAL A 70 -12.35 19.71 8.79
N LYS A 71 -13.64 19.80 8.44
CA LYS A 71 -14.72 19.06 9.10
C LYS A 71 -14.57 17.56 8.93
N THR A 72 -14.30 17.09 7.71
CA THR A 72 -14.17 15.65 7.44
C THR A 72 -12.86 15.08 7.99
N LEU A 73 -11.79 15.88 8.01
CA LEU A 73 -10.50 15.57 8.61
C LEU A 73 -10.57 15.45 10.15
N SER A 74 -11.43 16.21 10.81
CA SER A 74 -11.54 16.22 12.28
C SER A 74 -11.93 14.85 12.82
N GLY A 75 -11.26 14.42 13.89
CA GLY A 75 -11.44 13.12 14.53
C GLY A 75 -10.12 12.34 14.69
N VAL A 76 -10.26 11.07 15.08
CA VAL A 76 -9.14 10.16 15.33
C VAL A 76 -8.99 9.18 14.17
N TRP A 77 -7.75 9.01 13.71
CA TRP A 77 -7.36 8.19 12.56
C TRP A 77 -6.25 7.24 12.95
N LEU A 78 -6.40 5.95 12.62
CA LEU A 78 -5.49 4.88 13.02
C LEU A 78 -5.03 4.05 11.83
N SER A 79 -3.82 3.49 11.93
CA SER A 79 -3.35 2.43 11.02
C SER A 79 -4.21 1.16 11.17
N GLU A 80 -4.45 0.46 10.07
CA GLU A 80 -5.17 -0.83 10.07
C GLU A 80 -4.26 -2.06 10.17
N SER A 81 -2.95 -1.86 10.02
CA SER A 81 -1.93 -2.90 10.14
C SER A 81 -0.55 -2.28 10.41
N CYS A 82 0.43 -3.11 10.77
CA CYS A 82 1.82 -2.68 10.89
C CYS A 82 2.35 -2.20 9.53
N GLU A 83 2.75 -0.94 9.43
CA GLU A 83 3.19 -0.32 8.18
C GLU A 83 4.71 -0.43 8.04
N THR A 84 5.21 -0.75 6.83
CA THR A 84 6.64 -0.72 6.50
C THR A 84 6.96 0.52 5.67
N ARG A 85 7.74 1.45 6.22
CA ARG A 85 8.17 2.72 5.59
C ARG A 85 9.60 2.62 5.02
N PRO A 86 9.97 3.47 4.05
CA PRO A 86 11.30 3.45 3.45
C PRO A 86 12.47 3.62 4.43
N GLY A 87 13.58 2.90 4.16
CA GLY A 87 14.74 2.78 5.05
C GLY A 87 14.42 2.00 6.31
N PRO A 88 14.14 0.71 6.12
CA PRO A 88 13.04 -0.06 6.73
C PRO A 88 12.60 0.39 8.12
N GLU A 89 11.42 1.00 8.23
CA GLU A 89 10.82 1.38 9.52
C GLU A 89 9.44 0.76 9.68
N TYR A 90 9.19 0.17 10.85
CA TYR A 90 7.90 -0.42 11.18
C TYR A 90 7.13 0.50 12.11
N VAL A 91 5.94 0.93 11.68
CA VAL A 91 5.18 1.94 12.42
C VAL A 91 3.70 1.63 12.55
N LEU A 92 3.12 2.12 13.64
CA LEU A 92 1.68 2.35 13.79
C LEU A 92 1.46 3.84 14.03
N ARG A 93 0.51 4.41 13.29
CA ARG A 93 0.21 5.84 13.30
C ARG A 93 -1.15 6.07 13.94
N HIS A 94 -1.21 7.10 14.78
CA HIS A 94 -2.42 7.60 15.41
C HIS A 94 -2.43 9.12 15.25
N TYR A 95 -3.38 9.63 14.48
CA TYR A 95 -3.61 11.06 14.30
C TYR A 95 -4.92 11.49 14.95
N THR A 96 -4.89 12.60 15.69
CA THR A 96 -6.07 13.30 16.16
C THR A 96 -6.05 14.71 15.55
N PHE A 97 -7.11 15.08 14.84
CA PHE A 97 -7.31 16.42 14.31
C PHE A 97 -8.53 17.08 14.95
N GLU A 98 -8.38 18.32 15.40
CA GLU A 98 -9.45 19.15 15.95
C GLU A 98 -9.98 20.13 14.89
N GLU A 99 -11.24 20.57 15.04
CA GLU A 99 -11.88 21.51 14.11
C GLU A 99 -11.20 22.89 14.08
N ASN A 100 -10.50 23.27 15.16
CA ASN A 100 -9.72 24.50 15.27
C ASN A 100 -8.36 24.42 14.53
N GLY A 101 -8.01 23.25 13.96
CA GLY A 101 -6.75 23.00 13.28
C GLY A 101 -5.63 22.45 14.17
N ASN A 102 -5.85 22.29 15.48
CA ASN A 102 -4.88 21.60 16.32
C ASN A 102 -4.80 20.13 15.91
N TYR A 103 -3.60 19.56 16.02
CA TYR A 103 -3.40 18.14 15.83
C TYR A 103 -2.48 17.56 16.90
N LYS A 104 -2.70 16.28 17.20
CA LYS A 104 -1.76 15.41 17.91
C LYS A 104 -1.50 14.21 17.03
N LEU A 105 -0.25 13.91 16.77
CA LEU A 105 0.16 12.63 16.19
C LEU A 105 0.94 11.83 17.21
N ILE A 106 0.73 10.52 17.19
CA ILE A 106 1.51 9.53 17.90
C ILE A 106 1.97 8.52 16.85
N GLN A 107 3.27 8.38 16.69
CA GLN A 107 3.88 7.37 15.83
C GLN A 107 4.68 6.41 16.71
N HIS A 108 4.18 5.18 16.82
CA HIS A 108 4.88 4.10 17.49
C HIS A 108 5.79 3.40 16.48
N HIS A 109 7.09 3.35 16.76
CA HIS A 109 8.08 2.60 15.99
C HIS A 109 8.35 1.25 16.65
N TYR A 110 8.61 0.23 15.82
CA TYR A 110 8.83 -1.14 16.25
C TYR A 110 10.13 -1.71 15.70
N TRP A 111 10.64 -2.75 16.36
CA TRP A 111 11.82 -3.49 15.93
C TRP A 111 11.53 -4.53 14.84
N ASP A 112 10.26 -4.89 14.70
CA ASP A 112 9.80 -5.98 13.84
C ASP A 112 8.62 -5.56 12.95
N ASN A 113 8.46 -6.26 11.83
CA ASN A 113 7.42 -6.03 10.83
C ASN A 113 6.00 -6.43 11.24
N SER A 114 5.84 -7.06 12.40
CA SER A 114 4.52 -7.39 12.96
C SER A 114 4.07 -6.35 13.97
N CYS A 115 4.94 -5.40 14.35
CA CYS A 115 4.70 -4.44 15.42
C CYS A 115 4.42 -5.15 16.76
N SER A 116 5.20 -6.21 17.07
CA SER A 116 5.13 -6.96 18.35
C SER A 116 6.06 -6.38 19.43
N SER A 117 7.16 -5.75 19.01
CA SER A 117 8.27 -5.30 19.85
C SER A 117 8.49 -3.79 19.70
N PRO A 118 7.92 -2.97 20.60
CA PRO A 118 8.03 -1.51 20.52
C PRO A 118 9.49 -1.04 20.69
N LYS A 119 9.89 -0.08 19.85
CA LYS A 119 11.21 0.55 19.86
C LYS A 119 11.14 1.93 20.54
N LEU A 120 10.31 2.83 20.01
CA LEU A 120 10.12 4.18 20.54
C LEU A 120 8.74 4.73 20.14
N SER A 121 8.25 5.71 20.88
CA SER A 121 7.09 6.53 20.47
C SER A 121 7.53 7.94 20.18
N ILE A 122 6.97 8.53 19.13
CA ILE A 122 7.11 9.95 18.81
C ILE A 122 5.74 10.59 18.95
N VAL A 123 5.67 11.68 19.69
CA VAL A 123 4.46 12.47 19.87
C VAL A 123 4.73 13.86 19.33
N ALA A 124 3.90 14.33 18.39
CA ALA A 124 3.96 15.73 17.96
C ALA A 124 2.59 16.38 18.13
N ILE A 125 2.60 17.60 18.69
CA ILE A 125 1.41 18.42 18.86
C ILE A 125 1.67 19.73 18.15
N GLY A 126 0.69 20.25 17.42
CA GLY A 126 0.85 21.52 16.72
C GLY A 126 -0.42 22.00 16.06
N LEU A 127 -0.24 23.00 15.19
CA LEU A 127 -1.31 23.59 14.40
C LEU A 127 -1.13 23.22 12.93
N LEU A 128 -2.19 22.68 12.31
CA LEU A 128 -2.28 22.40 10.90
C LEU A 128 -3.14 23.45 10.22
N LYS A 129 -2.55 24.22 9.32
CA LYS A 129 -3.32 25.08 8.40
C LYS A 129 -3.49 24.36 7.08
N THR A 130 -4.68 24.38 6.52
CA THR A 130 -4.96 23.75 5.22
C THR A 130 -5.33 24.79 4.18
N LYS A 131 -4.92 24.55 2.94
CA LYS A 131 -5.30 25.32 1.77
C LYS A 131 -5.88 24.37 0.72
N ARG A 132 -6.97 24.79 0.08
CA ARG A 132 -7.51 24.08 -1.08
C ARG A 132 -6.53 24.17 -2.24
N ASP A 133 -6.57 23.17 -3.11
CA ASP A 133 -5.78 23.03 -4.33
C ASP A 133 -4.32 22.61 -4.08
N SER A 134 -4.10 21.31 -3.83
CA SER A 134 -2.79 20.72 -4.07
C SER A 134 -2.46 20.80 -5.57
N PHE A 135 -1.22 21.18 -5.87
CA PHE A 135 -0.74 21.38 -7.24
C PHE A 135 -0.86 20.12 -8.11
N LEU A 136 -0.59 18.95 -7.52
CA LEU A 136 -0.56 17.67 -8.24
C LEU A 136 -1.87 16.88 -8.12
N HIS A 137 -2.56 16.99 -6.98
CA HIS A 137 -3.77 16.22 -6.66
C HIS A 137 -4.93 17.17 -6.38
N HIS A 138 -5.77 17.42 -7.38
CA HIS A 138 -6.90 18.36 -7.26
C HIS A 138 -7.95 17.95 -6.21
N ASP A 139 -7.94 16.70 -5.77
CA ASP A 139 -8.85 16.14 -4.78
C ASP A 139 -8.25 16.10 -3.35
N ALA A 140 -7.07 16.69 -3.18
CA ALA A 140 -6.34 16.80 -1.92
C ALA A 140 -6.15 18.26 -1.45
N LEU A 141 -5.95 18.43 -0.15
CA LEU A 141 -5.55 19.69 0.47
C LEU A 141 -4.04 19.76 0.61
N THR A 142 -3.49 20.96 0.48
CA THR A 142 -2.13 21.25 0.93
C THR A 142 -2.18 21.62 2.41
N GLY A 143 -1.44 20.89 3.24
CA GLY A 143 -1.29 21.21 4.65
C GLY A 143 0.00 21.98 4.94
N TYR A 144 -0.03 22.80 5.97
CA TYR A 144 1.10 23.54 6.51
C TYR A 144 1.17 23.25 8.00
N SER A 145 1.93 22.23 8.35
CA SER A 145 2.12 21.82 9.74
C SER A 145 3.07 22.77 10.46
N LYS A 146 2.65 23.24 11.65
CA LYS A 146 3.50 23.99 12.58
C LYS A 146 3.54 23.23 13.90
N PRO A 147 4.52 22.35 14.11
CA PRO A 147 4.66 21.67 15.39
C PRO A 147 4.89 22.70 16.50
N SER A 148 4.20 22.54 17.61
CA SER A 148 4.47 23.23 18.87
C SER A 148 5.47 22.44 19.69
N ASN A 149 5.19 21.16 19.96
CA ASN A 149 6.05 20.28 20.74
C ASN A 149 6.28 18.96 20.01
N ILE A 150 7.49 18.42 20.11
CA ILE A 150 7.81 17.04 19.72
C ILE A 150 8.47 16.35 20.91
N THR A 151 7.94 15.20 21.29
CA THR A 151 8.42 14.37 22.39
C THR A 151 8.77 12.99 21.87
N VAL A 152 9.89 12.45 22.33
CA VAL A 152 10.35 11.09 22.00
C VAL A 152 10.42 10.27 23.28
N ILE A 153 9.89 9.05 23.22
CA ILE A 153 9.82 8.12 24.36
C ILE A 153 10.46 6.78 23.92
N PRO A 154 11.70 6.47 24.34
CA PRO A 154 12.30 5.17 24.08
C PRO A 154 11.56 4.07 24.84
N GLN A 155 11.23 2.96 24.21
CA GLN A 155 10.42 1.88 24.81
C GLN A 155 11.27 0.74 25.41
N ASP A 156 12.57 0.77 25.19
CA ASP A 156 13.52 -0.12 25.86
C ASP A 156 14.90 0.56 26.03
N ALA A 157 15.83 -0.14 26.67
CA ALA A 157 17.18 0.36 26.91
C ALA A 157 18.06 0.37 25.64
N VAL A 158 17.76 -0.49 24.67
CA VAL A 158 18.50 -0.58 23.40
C VAL A 158 18.19 0.63 22.53
N ALA A 159 16.91 0.98 22.39
CA ALA A 159 16.43 2.16 21.69
C ALA A 159 16.96 3.45 22.33
N ALA A 160 16.99 3.54 23.67
CA ALA A 160 17.58 4.68 24.35
C ALA A 160 19.07 4.85 23.99
N LYS A 161 19.84 3.77 24.02
CA LYS A 161 21.26 3.78 23.63
C LYS A 161 21.47 4.08 22.14
N GLU A 162 20.59 3.58 21.27
CA GLU A 162 20.63 3.88 19.83
C GLU A 162 20.39 5.37 19.59
N LEU A 163 19.45 5.98 20.31
CA LEU A 163 19.19 7.43 20.24
C LEU A 163 20.40 8.27 20.68
N ASP A 164 21.13 7.87 21.73
CA ASP A 164 22.39 8.54 22.10
C ASP A 164 23.37 8.57 20.90
N GLY A 165 23.54 7.42 20.22
CA GLY A 165 24.43 7.29 19.07
C GLY A 165 23.94 8.07 17.84
N ILE A 166 22.66 7.96 17.50
CA ILE A 166 22.08 8.64 16.33
C ILE A 166 22.16 10.15 16.50
N VAL A 167 21.76 10.69 17.66
CA VAL A 167 21.79 12.13 17.93
C VAL A 167 23.22 12.65 17.92
N SER A 168 24.17 11.96 18.56
CA SER A 168 25.58 12.36 18.55
C SER A 168 26.18 12.42 17.14
N ASN A 169 25.75 11.50 16.26
CA ASN A 169 26.27 11.41 14.90
C ASN A 169 25.62 12.43 13.94
N HIS A 170 24.31 12.62 14.02
CA HIS A 170 23.56 13.46 13.07
C HIS A 170 23.41 14.91 13.53
N CYS A 171 23.66 15.19 14.81
CA CYS A 171 23.45 16.50 15.42
C CYS A 171 24.78 17.01 16.03
N PRO A 172 25.85 17.15 15.22
CA PRO A 172 27.18 17.44 15.72
C PRO A 172 27.21 18.77 16.48
N GLY A 173 27.86 18.78 17.64
CA GLY A 173 27.97 19.97 18.50
C GLY A 173 26.75 20.24 19.37
N GLN A 174 25.69 19.43 19.30
CA GLN A 174 24.57 19.49 20.24
C GLN A 174 24.78 18.49 21.38
N TYR A 175 24.80 19.00 22.61
CA TYR A 175 24.82 18.16 23.80
C TYR A 175 23.38 17.82 24.22
N TRP A 176 23.10 16.53 24.42
CA TRP A 176 21.79 16.05 24.87
C TRP A 176 21.88 15.42 26.26
N LYS A 177 20.79 15.49 27.03
CA LYS A 177 20.65 14.72 28.27
C LYS A 177 20.61 13.23 27.95
N THR A 178 21.11 12.37 28.84
CA THR A 178 21.11 10.91 28.60
C THR A 178 19.70 10.40 28.30
N TRP A 179 19.54 9.68 27.20
CA TRP A 179 18.28 9.04 26.85
C TRP A 179 17.95 7.92 27.84
N ARG A 180 16.71 7.87 28.33
CA ARG A 180 16.24 6.85 29.27
C ARG A 180 14.97 6.19 28.77
N ARG A 181 14.88 4.86 28.97
CA ARG A 181 13.67 4.08 28.67
C ARG A 181 12.46 4.61 29.43
N TYR A 182 11.31 4.65 28.77
CA TYR A 182 10.02 5.12 29.27
C TYR A 182 9.97 6.56 29.77
N GLU A 183 11.05 7.32 29.65
CA GLU A 183 11.09 8.74 29.95
C GLU A 183 10.66 9.54 28.72
N GLU A 184 9.91 10.61 28.94
CA GLU A 184 9.58 11.59 27.92
C GLU A 184 10.73 12.56 27.72
N HIS A 185 11.21 12.65 26.49
CA HIS A 185 12.23 13.61 26.09
C HIS A 185 11.61 14.62 25.14
N LEU A 186 11.37 15.83 25.63
CA LEU A 186 10.92 16.95 24.81
C LEU A 186 12.07 17.40 23.91
N VAL A 187 12.02 17.03 22.64
CA VAL A 187 13.10 17.28 21.66
C VAL A 187 12.92 18.58 20.89
N PHE A 188 11.70 19.10 20.86
CA PHE A 188 11.40 20.35 20.18
C PHE A 188 10.28 21.10 20.90
N THR A 189 10.45 22.41 21.01
CA THR A 189 9.43 23.34 21.46
C THR A 189 9.51 24.59 20.59
N ASN A 190 8.36 25.04 20.08
CA ASN A 190 8.29 26.26 19.29
C ASN A 190 8.81 27.45 20.12
N PRO A 191 9.74 28.27 19.57
CA PRO A 191 10.33 29.40 20.30
C PRO A 191 9.31 30.37 20.91
N LYS A 192 8.14 30.55 20.29
CA LYS A 192 7.07 31.41 20.83
C LYS A 192 6.45 30.82 22.11
N ASP A 193 6.29 29.51 22.12
CA ASP A 193 5.75 28.76 23.27
C ASP A 193 6.81 28.62 24.37
N ARG A 194 8.10 28.63 23.99
CA ARG A 194 9.25 28.56 24.92
C ARG A 194 9.30 29.74 25.87
N HIS A 195 9.03 30.97 25.41
CA HIS A 195 9.00 32.15 26.27
C HIS A 195 7.87 32.09 27.32
N HIS A 196 6.69 31.58 26.94
CA HIS A 196 5.56 31.41 27.85
C HIS A 196 5.81 30.28 28.86
N LEU A 197 6.39 29.16 28.42
CA LEU A 197 6.78 28.05 29.30
C LEU A 197 7.87 28.46 30.29
N GLN A 198 8.90 29.19 29.84
CA GLN A 198 9.93 29.74 30.72
C GLN A 198 9.33 30.70 31.75
N GLN A 199 8.33 31.51 31.36
CA GLN A 199 7.65 32.43 32.29
C GLN A 199 6.81 31.69 33.34
N LEU A 200 6.04 30.68 32.94
CA LEU A 200 5.25 29.83 33.87
C LEU A 200 6.14 29.01 34.81
N GLU A 201 7.30 28.56 34.33
CA GLU A 201 8.28 27.83 35.13
C GLU A 201 9.02 28.78 36.09
N PHE A 202 9.28 30.02 35.68
CA PHE A 202 9.83 31.09 36.55
C PHE A 202 8.87 31.46 37.68
N GLU A 203 7.56 31.55 37.40
CA GLU A 203 6.51 31.80 38.39
C GLU A 203 6.40 30.64 39.40
N ARG A 204 6.55 29.38 38.94
CA ARG A 204 6.53 28.19 39.81
C ARG A 204 7.78 28.06 40.70
N ILE A 205 8.95 28.49 40.20
CA ILE A 205 10.23 28.39 40.92
C ILE A 205 10.36 29.50 41.99
N GLN A 206 9.73 30.67 41.79
CA GLN A 206 9.71 31.75 42.78
C GLN A 206 9.02 31.38 44.11
N GLU A 207 8.13 30.37 44.12
CA GLU A 207 7.53 29.88 45.36
C GLU A 207 8.41 28.90 46.15
N THR A 208 9.49 28.36 45.58
CA THR A 208 10.22 27.25 46.22
C THR A 208 11.70 27.48 46.52
N LEU A 209 12.49 28.28 45.80
CA LEU A 209 13.86 28.66 46.24
C LEU A 209 14.40 29.94 45.53
N PRO A 210 15.13 30.86 46.21
CA PRO A 210 15.47 32.17 45.64
C PRO A 210 16.69 32.23 44.69
N ASN A 211 17.29 31.13 44.23
CA ASN A 211 18.61 31.22 43.60
C ASN A 211 18.90 30.19 42.49
N THR A 212 18.07 30.20 41.44
CA THR A 212 18.17 29.23 40.33
C THR A 212 18.17 29.88 38.95
N GLN A 213 18.81 31.05 38.80
CA GLN A 213 18.98 31.68 37.47
C GLN A 213 19.93 30.90 36.53
N HIS A 214 20.78 30.02 37.06
CA HIS A 214 21.76 29.26 36.26
C HIS A 214 21.27 27.90 35.72
N TYR A 215 20.14 27.36 36.18
CA TYR A 215 19.66 26.04 35.74
C TYR A 215 18.65 26.06 34.59
N LEU A 216 18.12 27.24 34.23
CA LEU A 216 17.12 27.39 33.16
C LEU A 216 17.72 27.49 31.75
N GLN A 217 19.05 27.59 31.62
CA GLN A 217 19.71 27.65 30.31
C GLN A 217 20.06 26.28 29.71
N ASN A 218 20.09 25.20 30.51
CA ASN A 218 20.52 23.87 30.06
C ASN A 218 19.39 22.82 29.97
N SER A 219 18.14 23.17 30.30
CA SER A 219 17.01 22.23 30.38
C SER A 219 16.13 22.15 29.12
N SER A 220 16.38 22.98 28.10
CA SER A 220 15.56 23.02 26.88
C SER A 220 16.44 23.01 25.62
N GLY A 221 17.17 21.91 25.41
CA GLY A 221 17.78 21.65 24.12
C GLY A 221 16.65 21.41 23.12
N ALA A 222 16.41 22.33 22.18
CA ALA A 222 15.69 21.96 20.98
C ALA A 222 16.69 21.28 20.05
N ILE A 223 16.41 20.06 19.65
CA ILE A 223 17.20 19.34 18.65
C ILE A 223 16.99 20.04 17.30
N THR A 224 18.09 20.40 16.60
CA THR A 224 18.00 21.16 15.33
C THR A 224 18.01 20.26 14.09
N CYS A 225 18.43 19.00 14.24
CA CYS A 225 18.57 18.00 13.18
C CYS A 225 17.31 17.13 13.00
N LEU A 226 16.10 17.66 13.26
CA LEU A 226 14.86 16.87 13.26
C LEU A 226 14.63 16.14 11.92
N GLY A 227 15.03 16.74 10.80
CA GLY A 227 14.94 16.13 9.47
C GLY A 227 15.81 14.88 9.34
N ASP A 228 17.07 14.94 9.79
CA ASP A 228 18.00 13.80 9.77
C ASP A 228 17.54 12.66 10.68
N LEU A 229 16.86 13.01 11.78
CA LEU A 229 16.25 12.05 12.71
C LEU A 229 14.90 11.51 12.23
N ARG A 230 14.42 11.94 11.05
CA ARG A 230 13.11 11.56 10.47
C ARG A 230 11.91 11.98 11.31
N TRP A 231 12.04 13.07 12.06
CA TRP A 231 10.98 13.65 12.88
C TRP A 231 10.33 14.87 12.20
N SER A 232 10.44 14.94 10.87
CA SER A 232 9.76 15.89 10.00
C SER A 232 8.44 15.31 9.49
N PHE A 233 7.31 15.88 9.90
CA PHE A 233 5.96 15.40 9.54
C PHE A 233 5.47 15.97 8.20
N ASN A 234 6.32 15.89 7.17
CA ASN A 234 6.04 16.41 5.82
C ASN A 234 4.89 15.68 5.12
N GLU A 235 4.51 14.48 5.60
CA GLU A 235 3.31 13.78 5.16
C GLU A 235 2.02 14.59 5.34
N LEU A 236 2.00 15.54 6.29
CA LEU A 236 0.88 16.48 6.47
C LEU A 236 0.80 17.55 5.38
N ASN A 237 1.77 17.65 4.48
CA ASN A 237 1.73 18.63 3.38
C ASN A 237 0.78 18.22 2.27
N LEU A 238 0.35 16.96 2.21
CA LEU A 238 -0.62 16.44 1.24
C LEU A 238 -1.65 15.58 1.97
N ILE A 239 -2.88 16.06 2.04
CA ILE A 239 -3.95 15.45 2.85
C ILE A 239 -5.15 15.18 1.96
N LYS A 240 -5.65 13.94 1.96
CA LYS A 240 -6.88 13.56 1.27
C LYS A 240 -7.78 12.75 2.19
N VAL A 241 -9.07 13.10 2.21
CA VAL A 241 -10.08 12.40 3.00
C VAL A 241 -11.16 11.89 2.06
N GLN A 242 -11.44 10.59 2.15
CA GLN A 242 -12.44 9.96 1.30
C GLN A 242 -13.31 8.98 2.07
N LEU A 243 -14.54 8.83 1.59
CA LEU A 243 -15.49 7.83 2.06
C LEU A 243 -15.53 6.70 1.02
N ARG A 244 -15.09 5.50 1.40
CA ARG A 244 -14.98 4.34 0.51
C ARG A 244 -16.00 3.27 0.88
N PRO A 245 -16.55 2.50 -0.08
CA PRO A 245 -17.37 1.34 0.24
C PRO A 245 -16.61 0.25 0.97
N ASN A 246 -17.22 -0.36 1.98
CA ASN A 246 -16.65 -1.50 2.67
C ASN A 246 -16.47 -2.69 1.71
N GLN A 247 -15.40 -3.45 1.87
CA GLN A 247 -15.10 -4.61 1.01
C GLN A 247 -16.10 -5.77 1.14
N HIS A 248 -16.76 -5.89 2.30
CA HIS A 248 -17.68 -6.98 2.64
C HIS A 248 -19.01 -6.51 3.23
N GLY A 249 -19.29 -5.21 3.22
CA GLY A 249 -20.56 -4.69 3.73
C GLY A 249 -21.70 -4.93 2.74
N ASN A 250 -22.94 -4.93 3.26
CA ASN A 250 -24.11 -4.65 2.41
C ASN A 250 -23.81 -3.35 1.65
N GLY A 251 -24.09 -3.26 0.35
CA GLY A 251 -23.55 -2.22 -0.56
C GLY A 251 -23.73 -0.73 -0.18
N ASN A 252 -24.34 -0.43 0.97
CA ASN A 252 -24.48 0.90 1.56
C ASN A 252 -23.55 1.16 2.76
N GLU A 253 -22.79 0.16 3.25
CA GLU A 253 -21.81 0.36 4.32
C GLU A 253 -20.51 0.96 3.77
N MET A 254 -20.07 2.04 4.39
CA MET A 254 -18.89 2.81 3.99
C MET A 254 -17.94 2.98 5.18
N HIS A 255 -16.68 3.29 4.90
CA HIS A 255 -15.69 3.70 5.90
C HIS A 255 -14.92 4.94 5.45
N TRP A 256 -14.40 5.68 6.42
CA TRP A 256 -13.57 6.85 6.17
C TRP A 256 -12.09 6.45 6.07
N GLU A 257 -11.43 6.94 5.03
CA GLU A 257 -9.99 6.83 4.82
C GLU A 257 -9.34 8.21 4.82
N LEU A 258 -8.21 8.34 5.53
CA LEU A 258 -7.32 9.48 5.50
C LEU A 258 -6.01 9.05 4.81
N LEU A 259 -5.68 9.70 3.72
CA LEU A 259 -4.45 9.51 2.99
C LEU A 259 -3.54 10.72 3.25
N LEU A 260 -2.34 10.44 3.75
CA LEU A 260 -1.28 11.42 3.98
C LEU A 260 -0.18 11.24 2.93
N GLY A 261 0.60 12.29 2.68
CA GLY A 261 1.65 12.32 1.68
C GLY A 261 2.69 11.22 1.87
N ASP A 262 3.23 10.71 0.77
CA ASP A 262 4.33 9.75 0.76
C ASP A 262 5.62 10.31 1.38
N ILE A 263 6.55 9.39 1.65
CA ILE A 263 7.80 9.65 2.38
C ILE A 263 8.95 9.35 1.42
N PRO A 264 9.97 10.21 1.34
CA PRO A 264 11.06 9.99 0.40
C PRO A 264 11.82 8.71 0.74
N SER A 265 12.21 7.98 -0.30
CA SER A 265 13.01 6.76 -0.13
C SER A 265 14.42 7.07 0.37
N ARG A 266 14.97 8.25 0.02
CA ARG A 266 16.31 8.70 0.41
C ARG A 266 16.27 9.61 1.63
N LYS A 267 17.15 9.34 2.61
CA LYS A 267 17.20 10.04 3.90
C LYS A 267 17.47 11.54 3.77
N ASN A 268 18.39 11.93 2.88
CA ASN A 268 18.81 13.31 2.66
C ASN A 268 17.72 14.24 2.11
N LEU A 269 16.60 13.68 1.65
CA LEU A 269 15.47 14.46 1.14
C LEU A 269 14.38 14.71 2.19
N MET A 270 14.41 14.00 3.32
CA MET A 270 13.33 13.99 4.32
C MET A 270 12.84 15.38 4.70
N GLU A 271 13.76 16.31 4.95
CA GLU A 271 13.44 17.65 5.45
C GLU A 271 12.71 18.52 4.42
N HIS A 272 13.07 18.41 3.14
CA HIS A 272 12.61 19.31 2.07
C HIS A 272 11.67 18.63 1.06
N TYR A 273 11.39 17.34 1.23
CA TYR A 273 10.57 16.58 0.31
C TYR A 273 9.12 17.07 0.30
N MET A 274 8.61 17.32 -0.90
CA MET A 274 7.20 17.60 -1.14
C MET A 274 6.52 16.31 -1.64
N PRO A 275 5.54 15.77 -0.88
CA PRO A 275 4.86 14.55 -1.26
C PRO A 275 4.18 14.63 -2.62
N THR A 276 4.31 13.56 -3.39
CA THR A 276 3.70 13.43 -4.73
C THR A 276 2.77 12.22 -4.85
N GLY A 277 2.81 11.31 -3.88
CA GLY A 277 1.90 10.19 -3.72
C GLY A 277 1.31 10.17 -2.33
N PHE A 278 0.65 9.05 -1.99
CA PHE A 278 0.07 8.84 -0.67
C PHE A 278 0.61 7.57 -0.03
N GLN A 279 0.70 7.59 1.30
CA GLN A 279 0.91 6.38 2.11
C GLN A 279 -0.35 5.51 2.12
N ILE A 280 -0.23 4.32 2.72
CA ILE A 280 -1.38 3.46 3.03
C ILE A 280 -2.39 4.28 3.87
N PRO A 281 -3.70 4.17 3.59
CA PRO A 281 -4.71 4.96 4.28
C PRO A 281 -4.82 4.62 5.76
N LEU A 282 -5.12 5.64 6.57
CA LEU A 282 -5.60 5.51 7.95
C LEU A 282 -7.12 5.44 7.96
N VAL A 283 -7.70 4.81 8.97
CA VAL A 283 -9.16 4.72 9.14
C VAL A 283 -9.66 5.53 10.32
N LYS A 284 -10.83 6.15 10.13
CA LYS A 284 -11.44 6.98 11.17
C LYS A 284 -12.12 6.15 12.24
N THR A 285 -11.83 6.39 13.51
CA THR A 285 -12.60 5.82 14.62
C THR A 285 -13.86 6.66 14.84
N SER A 286 -14.97 6.33 14.18
CA SER A 286 -16.25 7.04 14.40
C SER A 286 -17.26 6.18 15.16
N LYS A 287 -17.90 6.78 16.17
CA LYS A 287 -19.06 6.20 16.88
C LYS A 287 -20.40 6.43 16.14
N GLY A 288 -20.40 7.27 15.10
CA GLY A 288 -21.59 7.62 14.34
C GLY A 288 -21.81 6.70 13.14
N ASN A 289 -23.03 6.15 13.03
CA ASN A 289 -23.35 5.21 11.96
C ASN A 289 -24.02 5.86 10.74
N LYS A 290 -24.25 7.19 10.76
CA LYS A 290 -24.97 7.90 9.70
C LYS A 290 -24.26 9.23 9.40
N GLU A 291 -23.76 9.35 8.18
CA GLU A 291 -23.15 10.57 7.68
C GLU A 291 -23.96 11.16 6.54
N VAL A 292 -23.99 12.49 6.45
CA VAL A 292 -24.64 13.21 5.35
C VAL A 292 -23.60 13.96 4.55
N LEU A 293 -23.39 13.53 3.31
CA LEU A 293 -22.47 14.18 2.36
C LEU A 293 -23.22 14.54 1.09
N LYS A 294 -23.10 15.79 0.66
CA LYS A 294 -23.73 16.28 -0.59
C LYS A 294 -25.22 15.94 -0.69
N GLY A 295 -25.95 15.99 0.44
CA GLY A 295 -27.38 15.68 0.54
C GLY A 295 -27.75 14.19 0.55
N ARG A 296 -26.77 13.27 0.46
CA ARG A 296 -26.98 11.82 0.53
C ARG A 296 -26.60 11.29 1.92
N LYS A 297 -27.37 10.32 2.41
CA LYS A 297 -27.13 9.64 3.69
C LYS A 297 -26.34 8.36 3.46
N PHE A 298 -25.27 8.17 4.23
CA PHE A 298 -24.42 6.99 4.17
C PHE A 298 -24.40 6.29 5.52
N PHE A 299 -24.36 4.95 5.51
CA PHE A 299 -24.14 4.19 6.72
C PHE A 299 -22.63 4.00 6.89
N VAL A 300 -22.05 4.65 7.88
CA VAL A 300 -20.61 4.55 8.13
C VAL A 300 -20.37 3.51 9.21
N LYS A 301 -19.55 2.51 8.90
CA LYS A 301 -19.21 1.45 9.83
C LYS A 301 -17.71 1.35 9.95
N TYR A 302 -17.25 1.56 11.17
CA TYR A 302 -15.86 1.33 11.51
C TYR A 302 -15.58 -0.18 11.54
N THR A 303 -14.65 -0.64 10.70
CA THR A 303 -14.28 -2.07 10.60
C THR A 303 -12.77 -2.25 10.68
N CYS A 304 -12.20 -2.02 11.86
CA CYS A 304 -10.80 -2.37 12.10
C CYS A 304 -10.68 -3.45 13.17
N SER A 305 -10.19 -4.62 12.77
CA SER A 305 -10.05 -5.80 13.63
C SER A 305 -8.99 -5.64 14.72
N ILE A 306 -7.91 -4.89 14.44
CA ILE A 306 -6.83 -4.66 15.40
C ILE A 306 -7.04 -3.41 16.26
N CYS A 307 -7.88 -2.48 15.82
CA CYS A 307 -7.92 -1.14 16.39
C CYS A 307 -8.65 -1.02 17.73
N SER A 308 -9.46 -2.00 18.12
CA SER A 308 -10.00 -2.07 19.49
C SER A 308 -8.89 -2.10 20.55
N ASN A 309 -7.70 -2.58 20.19
CA ASN A 309 -6.49 -2.60 21.01
C ASN A 309 -5.45 -1.52 20.64
N LEU A 310 -5.71 -0.69 19.61
CA LEU A 310 -4.82 0.41 19.18
C LEU A 310 -5.16 1.75 19.84
N ALA A 311 -6.12 1.80 20.76
CA ALA A 311 -6.36 2.95 21.63
C ALA A 311 -5.25 3.04 22.70
N SER A 312 -3.99 3.10 22.26
CA SER A 312 -2.81 3.28 23.09
C SER A 312 -2.60 4.76 23.40
N ASN A 313 -2.15 5.03 24.62
CA ASN A 313 -1.48 6.29 24.93
C ASN A 313 -0.01 6.23 24.48
N GLU A 314 0.63 7.37 24.39
CA GLU A 314 2.03 7.53 23.95
C GLU A 314 3.05 6.63 24.68
N ARG A 315 2.77 6.22 25.93
CA ARG A 315 3.65 5.41 26.78
C ARG A 315 3.37 3.92 26.72
N SER A 316 2.29 3.49 26.08
CA SER A 316 1.90 2.09 26.00
C SER A 316 1.64 1.69 24.54
N PRO A 317 2.70 1.59 23.71
CA PRO A 317 2.55 1.15 22.32
C PRO A 317 1.82 -0.20 22.22
N PRO A 318 0.95 -0.39 21.22
CA PRO A 318 0.26 -1.65 21.01
C PRO A 318 1.22 -2.79 20.69
N HIS A 319 1.03 -3.95 21.30
CA HIS A 319 1.75 -5.17 20.96
C HIS A 319 0.87 -6.04 20.08
N LEU A 320 1.13 -6.05 18.77
CA LEU A 320 0.39 -6.89 17.84
C LEU A 320 0.91 -8.33 17.86
N ILE A 321 0.05 -9.25 17.44
CA ILE A 321 0.41 -10.67 17.30
C ILE A 321 1.38 -10.80 16.13
N GLU A 322 2.49 -11.50 16.36
CA GLU A 322 3.47 -11.79 15.32
C GLU A 322 2.83 -12.58 14.18
N LYS A 323 3.00 -12.07 12.96
CA LYS A 323 2.53 -12.76 11.76
C LYS A 323 3.51 -13.88 11.40
N PRO A 324 3.02 -15.08 11.04
CA PRO A 324 3.91 -16.13 10.57
C PRO A 324 4.57 -15.69 9.26
N ARG A 325 5.88 -15.94 9.13
CA ARG A 325 6.59 -15.73 7.85
C ARG A 325 6.12 -16.79 6.86
N LEU A 326 5.44 -16.35 5.81
CA LEU A 326 5.04 -17.23 4.72
C LEU A 326 6.17 -17.33 3.68
N PRO A 327 6.47 -18.54 3.17
CA PRO A 327 7.38 -18.70 2.04
C PRO A 327 6.82 -18.00 0.79
N ALA A 328 7.69 -17.46 -0.06
CA ALA A 328 7.33 -16.68 -1.26
C ALA A 328 6.83 -17.56 -2.43
N TYR A 329 5.79 -18.36 -2.20
CA TYR A 329 5.10 -19.12 -3.24
C TYR A 329 4.11 -18.25 -4.03
N ILE A 330 4.66 -17.41 -4.90
CA ILE A 330 3.91 -16.35 -5.61
C ILE A 330 3.12 -16.82 -6.84
N GLY A 331 3.00 -18.14 -7.05
CA GLY A 331 2.38 -18.70 -8.25
C GLY A 331 0.89 -18.38 -8.39
N GLY A 332 0.46 -18.07 -9.62
CA GLY A 332 -0.92 -17.73 -9.95
C GLY A 332 -1.10 -16.28 -10.40
N GLU A 333 -2.34 -15.82 -10.39
CA GLU A 333 -2.74 -14.48 -10.81
C GLU A 333 -3.04 -13.57 -9.62
N TRP A 334 -2.60 -12.32 -9.71
CA TRP A 334 -2.66 -11.34 -8.64
C TRP A 334 -3.11 -9.99 -9.19
N VAL A 335 -4.07 -9.34 -8.53
CA VAL A 335 -4.66 -8.09 -9.02
C VAL A 335 -4.72 -7.02 -7.93
N SER A 336 -4.62 -5.76 -8.35
CA SER A 336 -4.89 -4.62 -7.47
C SER A 336 -6.36 -4.66 -7.01
N GLU A 337 -6.58 -4.44 -5.72
CA GLU A 337 -7.93 -4.33 -5.15
C GLU A 337 -8.52 -2.90 -5.22
N ARG A 338 -7.74 -1.96 -5.77
CA ARG A 338 -8.12 -0.56 -5.93
C ARG A 338 -7.28 0.14 -6.98
N CYS A 339 -7.74 1.31 -7.40
CA CYS A 339 -6.95 2.28 -8.13
C CYS A 339 -5.82 2.81 -7.23
N GLU A 340 -4.57 2.54 -7.61
CA GLU A 340 -3.38 2.90 -6.86
C GLU A 340 -2.85 4.25 -7.32
N VAL A 341 -2.40 5.09 -6.37
CA VAL A 341 -1.75 6.36 -6.70
C VAL A 341 -0.27 6.12 -6.96
N ARG A 342 0.26 6.74 -8.01
CA ARG A 342 1.70 6.80 -8.28
C ARG A 342 2.24 8.21 -8.05
N PRO A 343 3.55 8.33 -7.76
CA PRO A 343 4.25 9.60 -7.85
C PRO A 343 3.94 10.31 -9.19
N MET A 344 4.02 11.64 -9.19
CA MET A 344 3.76 12.48 -10.37
C MET A 344 2.30 12.47 -10.89
N GLY A 345 1.33 12.08 -10.06
CA GLY A 345 -0.10 12.34 -10.32
C GLY A 345 -0.77 11.37 -11.29
N LEU A 346 -0.13 10.22 -11.59
CA LEU A 346 -0.77 9.13 -12.32
C LEU A 346 -1.42 8.14 -11.36
N TYR A 347 -2.39 7.40 -11.88
CA TYR A 347 -3.03 6.30 -11.18
C TYR A 347 -2.83 5.01 -11.96
N LEU A 348 -2.83 3.86 -11.29
CA LEU A 348 -2.72 2.59 -11.98
C LEU A 348 -3.49 1.45 -11.34
N THR A 349 -3.71 0.40 -12.14
CA THR A 349 -4.03 -0.94 -11.65
C THR A 349 -3.01 -1.94 -12.19
N ARG A 350 -2.71 -2.97 -11.40
CA ARG A 350 -1.73 -4.00 -11.71
C ARG A 350 -2.42 -5.35 -11.81
N HIS A 351 -1.95 -6.17 -12.73
CA HIS A 351 -2.31 -7.57 -12.86
C HIS A 351 -1.04 -8.37 -13.17
N PHE A 352 -0.65 -9.22 -12.23
CA PHE A 352 0.52 -10.08 -12.36
C PHE A 352 0.10 -11.53 -12.52
N THR A 353 0.84 -12.26 -13.35
CA THR A 353 0.74 -13.71 -13.50
C THR A 353 2.12 -14.30 -13.33
N PHE A 354 2.24 -15.26 -12.41
CA PHE A 354 3.48 -16.00 -12.14
C PHE A 354 3.30 -17.48 -12.46
N HIS A 355 4.12 -17.99 -13.36
CA HIS A 355 4.19 -19.39 -13.75
C HIS A 355 5.40 -20.05 -13.09
N ASN A 356 5.18 -20.71 -11.95
CA ASN A 356 6.26 -21.28 -11.14
C ASN A 356 7.01 -22.43 -11.82
N GLU A 357 6.35 -23.17 -12.72
CA GLU A 357 6.97 -24.33 -13.39
C GLU A 357 8.16 -23.93 -14.28
N ASP A 358 8.01 -22.83 -15.02
CA ASP A 358 9.01 -22.34 -15.96
C ASP A 358 9.69 -21.04 -15.50
N LEU A 359 9.42 -20.59 -14.27
CA LEU A 359 9.92 -19.32 -13.71
C LEU A 359 9.62 -18.11 -14.61
N ARG A 360 8.45 -18.10 -15.26
CA ARG A 360 8.00 -17.02 -16.15
C ARG A 360 7.01 -16.11 -15.44
N TRP A 361 7.03 -14.83 -15.77
CA TRP A 361 6.10 -13.86 -15.23
C TRP A 361 5.59 -12.91 -16.31
N MET A 362 4.41 -12.34 -16.05
CA MET A 362 3.83 -11.26 -16.83
C MET A 362 3.21 -10.25 -15.85
N GLY A 363 3.44 -8.96 -16.07
CA GLY A 363 2.89 -7.88 -15.27
C GLY A 363 2.28 -6.81 -16.16
N GLU A 364 0.95 -6.73 -16.18
CA GLU A 364 0.20 -5.68 -16.86
C GLU A 364 -0.04 -4.50 -15.91
N HIS A 365 0.40 -3.32 -16.33
CA HIS A 365 0.20 -2.05 -15.64
C HIS A 365 -0.68 -1.15 -16.51
N ARG A 366 -1.90 -0.88 -16.05
CA ARG A 366 -2.82 0.05 -16.71
C ARG A 366 -2.72 1.40 -16.03
N PHE A 367 -2.31 2.43 -16.75
CA PHE A 367 -2.17 3.79 -16.22
C PHE A 367 -3.38 4.65 -16.58
N TYR A 368 -3.76 5.53 -15.67
CA TYR A 368 -4.95 6.37 -15.72
C TYR A 368 -4.62 7.81 -15.30
N VAL A 369 -5.43 8.75 -15.79
CA VAL A 369 -5.32 10.18 -15.43
C VAL A 369 -6.22 10.59 -14.25
N ASP A 370 -7.16 9.72 -13.86
CA ASP A 370 -8.16 10.02 -12.82
C ASP A 370 -8.05 9.06 -11.62
N PRO A 371 -8.40 9.52 -10.41
CA PRO A 371 -8.29 8.74 -9.17
C PRO A 371 -9.25 7.54 -9.06
N PHE A 372 -10.15 7.37 -10.02
CA PHE A 372 -11.13 6.28 -10.06
C PHE A 372 -10.83 5.27 -11.18
N CYS A 373 -9.68 5.41 -11.85
CA CYS A 373 -9.22 4.53 -12.91
C CYS A 373 -10.26 4.32 -14.02
N THR A 374 -10.88 5.41 -14.48
CA THR A 374 -11.92 5.41 -15.53
C THR A 374 -11.40 5.83 -16.90
N LEU A 375 -10.42 6.74 -16.94
CA LEU A 375 -9.80 7.32 -18.13
C LEU A 375 -8.38 6.77 -18.28
N ARG A 376 -8.26 5.72 -19.09
CA ARG A 376 -6.99 5.04 -19.34
C ARG A 376 -6.08 5.90 -20.23
N LYS A 377 -4.81 6.05 -19.84
CA LYS A 377 -3.80 6.81 -20.58
C LYS A 377 -2.96 5.91 -21.48
N PHE A 378 -2.41 4.84 -20.91
CA PHE A 378 -1.64 3.82 -21.62
C PHE A 378 -1.59 2.52 -20.80
N THR A 379 -1.13 1.43 -21.40
CA THR A 379 -0.93 0.13 -20.75
C THR A 379 0.42 -0.44 -21.15
N VAL A 380 1.20 -0.87 -20.16
CA VAL A 380 2.49 -1.53 -20.36
C VAL A 380 2.37 -2.93 -19.80
N THR A 381 2.70 -3.95 -20.61
CA THR A 381 2.69 -5.34 -20.16
C THR A 381 4.11 -5.89 -20.23
N ALA A 382 4.82 -5.90 -19.10
CA ALA A 382 6.17 -6.45 -19.04
C ALA A 382 6.11 -7.98 -18.86
N SER A 383 7.02 -8.72 -19.48
CA SER A 383 7.13 -10.17 -19.30
C SER A 383 8.54 -10.68 -19.52
N GLY A 384 8.82 -11.85 -18.94
CA GLY A 384 10.10 -12.55 -19.06
C GLY A 384 10.23 -13.63 -17.99
N THR A 385 11.44 -13.78 -17.44
CA THR A 385 11.77 -14.78 -16.42
C THR A 385 12.05 -14.11 -15.07
N PHE A 386 11.94 -14.87 -13.97
CA PHE A 386 12.26 -14.36 -12.64
C PHE A 386 13.09 -15.36 -11.84
N GLU A 387 13.91 -14.84 -10.95
CA GLU A 387 14.69 -15.63 -10.00
C GLU A 387 14.45 -15.11 -8.59
N MET A 388 14.33 -16.01 -7.61
CA MET A 388 14.16 -15.66 -6.21
C MET A 388 15.33 -16.18 -5.40
N ASN A 389 15.76 -15.38 -4.42
CA ASN A 389 16.74 -15.82 -3.44
C ASN A 389 16.37 -15.32 -2.03
N ASP A 390 16.68 -16.14 -1.04
CA ASP A 390 16.56 -15.80 0.38
C ASP A 390 17.90 -15.29 0.95
N GLY A 391 18.71 -14.63 0.10
CA GLY A 391 20.00 -14.08 0.51
C GLY A 391 19.88 -12.96 1.55
N GLU A 392 20.99 -12.30 1.87
CA GLU A 392 20.97 -11.16 2.78
C GLU A 392 20.01 -10.08 2.27
N ASN A 393 18.94 -9.83 3.03
CA ASN A 393 17.94 -8.82 2.77
C ASN A 393 17.79 -7.94 4.03
N PRO A 394 17.86 -6.60 3.91
CA PRO A 394 17.57 -5.70 5.02
C PRO A 394 16.20 -5.94 5.67
N LEU A 395 15.23 -6.43 4.90
CA LEU A 395 13.90 -6.82 5.35
C LEU A 395 13.86 -8.34 5.57
N LYS A 396 13.87 -8.77 6.83
CA LYS A 396 13.90 -10.20 7.19
C LYS A 396 12.66 -10.98 6.73
N GLU A 397 11.55 -10.29 6.54
CA GLU A 397 10.28 -10.83 6.06
C GLU A 397 10.17 -10.96 4.55
N ALA A 398 11.13 -10.41 3.80
CA ALA A 398 11.08 -10.39 2.35
C ALA A 398 12.09 -11.36 1.76
N SER A 399 11.71 -11.97 0.64
CA SER A 399 12.63 -12.64 -0.26
C SER A 399 13.05 -11.67 -1.36
N ASN A 400 14.28 -11.78 -1.85
CA ASN A 400 14.70 -11.02 -3.03
C ASN A 400 14.13 -11.68 -4.27
N ILE A 401 13.69 -10.86 -5.22
CA ILE A 401 13.28 -11.32 -6.55
C ILE A 401 13.96 -10.48 -7.62
N GLU A 402 14.33 -11.11 -8.72
CA GLU A 402 14.97 -10.49 -9.88
C GLU A 402 14.09 -10.74 -11.09
N PHE A 403 13.51 -9.66 -11.62
CA PHE A 403 12.68 -9.72 -12.81
C PHE A 403 13.54 -9.49 -14.04
N LYS A 404 13.77 -10.52 -14.83
CA LYS A 404 14.37 -10.42 -16.17
C LYS A 404 13.27 -10.00 -17.14
N ILE A 405 13.35 -8.77 -17.62
CA ILE A 405 12.38 -8.16 -18.54
C ILE A 405 12.87 -8.39 -19.97
N GLU A 406 12.11 -9.16 -20.74
CA GLU A 406 12.45 -9.56 -22.11
C GLU A 406 11.54 -8.90 -23.14
N LYS A 407 10.29 -8.63 -22.76
CA LYS A 407 9.27 -8.01 -23.60
C LYS A 407 8.49 -6.98 -22.80
N ALA A 408 8.10 -5.89 -23.44
CA ALA A 408 7.19 -4.92 -22.84
C ALA A 408 6.33 -4.23 -23.91
N PRO A 409 5.31 -4.91 -24.47
CA PRO A 409 4.34 -4.27 -25.32
C PRO A 409 3.68 -3.07 -24.62
N LEU A 410 3.59 -1.96 -25.36
CA LEU A 410 2.97 -0.71 -24.93
C LEU A 410 1.75 -0.43 -25.81
N VAL A 411 0.62 -0.10 -25.18
CA VAL A 411 -0.61 0.36 -25.84
C VAL A 411 -0.95 1.76 -25.34
N ILE A 412 -1.13 2.72 -26.25
CA ILE A 412 -1.46 4.11 -25.89
C ILE A 412 -2.93 4.38 -26.16
N TYR A 413 -3.63 4.99 -25.21
CA TYR A 413 -5.04 5.37 -25.34
C TYR A 413 -5.26 6.88 -25.40
N ASP A 414 -4.26 7.66 -25.03
CA ASP A 414 -4.29 9.12 -25.03
C ASP A 414 -3.67 9.70 -26.32
N GLN A 415 -4.48 10.45 -27.08
CA GLN A 415 -4.02 11.10 -28.32
C GLN A 415 -2.93 12.14 -28.04
N GLY A 416 -3.06 12.89 -26.95
CA GLY A 416 -2.07 13.92 -26.58
C GLY A 416 -0.69 13.31 -26.35
N LEU A 417 -0.62 12.15 -25.69
CA LEU A 417 0.65 11.44 -25.50
C LEU A 417 1.30 11.07 -26.85
N ILE A 418 0.51 10.66 -27.86
CA ILE A 418 1.04 10.37 -29.20
C ILE A 418 1.59 11.64 -29.89
N GLU A 419 0.91 12.77 -29.74
CA GLU A 419 1.24 14.02 -30.43
C GLU A 419 2.41 14.79 -29.80
N TYR A 420 2.51 14.80 -28.48
CA TYR A 420 3.46 15.66 -27.75
C TYR A 420 4.71 14.94 -27.25
N MET A 421 4.74 13.61 -27.23
CA MET A 421 5.90 12.86 -26.76
C MET A 421 6.87 12.53 -27.91
N PRO A 422 8.19 12.69 -27.72
CA PRO A 422 9.17 12.27 -28.72
C PRO A 422 9.29 10.75 -28.70
N TRP A 423 8.61 10.07 -29.63
CA TRP A 423 8.59 8.61 -29.75
C TRP A 423 9.79 7.99 -30.49
N GLU A 424 10.87 8.74 -30.65
CA GLU A 424 12.08 8.24 -31.31
C GLU A 424 12.62 7.02 -30.57
N ASN A 425 12.88 5.94 -31.32
CA ASN A 425 13.34 4.64 -30.79
C ASN A 425 12.42 3.99 -29.76
N CYS A 426 11.13 4.34 -29.74
CA CYS A 426 10.12 3.74 -28.87
C CYS A 426 9.06 3.04 -29.73
N GLY A 427 9.33 1.81 -30.17
CA GLY A 427 8.50 1.07 -31.12
C GLY A 427 8.88 1.28 -32.59
N LYS A 428 8.57 0.29 -33.45
CA LYS A 428 8.97 0.29 -34.88
C LYS A 428 8.03 1.09 -35.78
N LEU A 429 6.76 1.16 -35.43
CA LEU A 429 5.72 1.75 -36.24
C LEU A 429 5.26 3.07 -35.64
N ARG A 430 4.59 3.87 -36.48
CA ARG A 430 3.90 5.06 -36.00
C ARG A 430 2.81 4.68 -35.01
N TRP A 431 2.79 5.36 -33.86
CA TRP A 431 1.81 5.14 -32.82
C TRP A 431 0.39 5.46 -33.27
N LYS A 432 -0.53 4.59 -32.88
CA LYS A 432 -1.98 4.72 -33.09
C LYS A 432 -2.70 4.35 -31.81
N ILE A 433 -3.78 5.07 -31.50
CA ILE A 433 -4.62 4.78 -30.32
C ILE A 433 -5.07 3.32 -30.33
N GLY A 434 -4.91 2.66 -29.18
CA GLY A 434 -5.39 1.30 -28.93
C GLY A 434 -4.60 0.21 -29.65
N VAL A 435 -3.55 0.55 -30.41
CA VAL A 435 -2.71 -0.41 -31.11
C VAL A 435 -1.42 -0.62 -30.31
N GLY A 436 -1.20 -1.85 -29.88
CA GLY A 436 0.01 -2.23 -29.15
C GLY A 436 1.23 -2.37 -30.05
N GLN A 437 2.39 -1.99 -29.55
CA GLN A 437 3.69 -2.28 -30.17
C GLN A 437 4.65 -2.86 -29.16
N GLU A 438 5.45 -3.85 -29.60
CA GLU A 438 6.54 -4.41 -28.81
C GLU A 438 7.72 -3.45 -28.77
N LEU A 439 8.25 -3.20 -27.57
CA LEU A 439 9.36 -2.28 -27.34
C LEU A 439 10.72 -3.00 -27.35
N ALA A 440 10.76 -4.33 -27.15
CA ALA A 440 12.00 -5.09 -27.13
C ALA A 440 12.83 -4.92 -28.41
N GLU A 441 12.16 -4.80 -29.55
CA GLU A 441 12.82 -4.67 -30.86
C GLU A 441 13.51 -3.33 -31.09
N THR A 442 13.20 -2.31 -30.27
CA THR A 442 13.84 -0.99 -30.28
C THR A 442 14.73 -0.74 -29.07
N GLY A 443 14.99 -1.77 -28.23
CA GLY A 443 15.76 -1.64 -27.00
C GLY A 443 14.97 -1.05 -25.83
N GLY A 444 13.66 -0.88 -25.96
CA GLY A 444 12.79 -0.24 -24.98
C GLY A 444 12.19 1.09 -25.44
N CYS A 445 11.93 1.96 -24.47
CA CYS A 445 11.39 3.31 -24.58
C CYS A 445 11.93 4.17 -23.43
N GLU A 446 13.08 4.79 -23.64
CA GLU A 446 13.81 5.56 -22.61
C GLU A 446 12.97 6.73 -22.06
N GLN A 447 12.15 7.34 -22.90
CA GLN A 447 11.25 8.44 -22.52
C GLN A 447 10.18 8.01 -21.50
N LEU A 448 9.90 6.71 -21.41
CA LEU A 448 9.04 6.10 -20.39
C LEU A 448 9.85 5.38 -19.28
N GLY A 449 11.18 5.46 -19.32
CA GLY A 449 12.06 4.72 -18.41
C GLY A 449 12.04 3.20 -18.63
N ILE A 450 11.61 2.74 -19.80
CA ILE A 450 11.52 1.32 -20.14
C ILE A 450 12.78 0.93 -20.91
N ILE A 451 13.59 0.01 -20.40
CA ILE A 451 14.81 -0.48 -21.05
C ILE A 451 14.68 -1.98 -21.23
N ILE A 452 14.98 -2.50 -22.42
CA ILE A 452 14.81 -3.93 -22.75
C ILE A 452 15.98 -4.42 -23.61
N PRO A 453 16.59 -5.57 -23.31
CA PRO A 453 16.38 -6.37 -22.10
C PRO A 453 16.92 -5.67 -20.85
N SER A 454 16.33 -5.92 -19.70
CA SER A 454 16.82 -5.40 -18.41
C SER A 454 16.53 -6.36 -17.26
N VAL A 455 17.20 -6.13 -16.14
CA VAL A 455 16.91 -6.83 -14.87
C VAL A 455 16.46 -5.80 -13.86
N GLN A 456 15.28 -6.03 -13.28
CA GLN A 456 14.75 -5.22 -12.19
C GLN A 456 14.91 -5.99 -10.87
N TYR A 457 15.68 -5.40 -9.96
CA TYR A 457 15.90 -5.92 -8.61
C TYR A 457 14.76 -5.47 -7.69
N ASP A 458 14.04 -6.42 -7.12
CA ASP A 458 12.88 -6.16 -6.27
C ASP A 458 12.88 -7.04 -5.02
N ILE A 459 11.88 -6.85 -4.19
CA ILE A 459 11.60 -7.66 -3.01
C ILE A 459 10.17 -8.19 -3.09
N VAL A 460 9.94 -9.35 -2.49
CA VAL A 460 8.64 -9.99 -2.45
C VAL A 460 8.32 -10.54 -1.07
N LYS A 461 7.08 -10.34 -0.65
CA LYS A 461 6.57 -10.84 0.64
C LYS A 461 5.15 -11.33 0.44
N MET A 462 4.83 -12.43 1.10
CA MET A 462 3.47 -12.94 1.18
C MET A 462 2.93 -12.80 2.59
N GLU A 463 1.65 -12.43 2.69
CA GLU A 463 0.90 -12.48 3.94
C GLU A 463 -0.51 -13.04 3.70
N MET A 464 -1.17 -13.39 4.79
CA MET A 464 -2.61 -13.62 4.80
C MET A 464 -3.28 -12.49 5.57
N SER A 465 -4.35 -11.91 5.01
CA SER A 465 -5.16 -10.93 5.71
C SER A 465 -5.92 -11.59 6.87
N TYR A 466 -6.42 -10.79 7.82
CA TYR A 466 -7.27 -11.30 8.89
C TYR A 466 -8.58 -11.93 8.38
N GLN A 467 -8.98 -11.60 7.15
CA GLN A 467 -10.13 -12.16 6.45
C GLN A 467 -9.79 -13.43 5.64
N GLY A 468 -8.53 -13.88 5.70
CA GLY A 468 -8.06 -15.08 5.00
C GLY A 468 -7.66 -14.85 3.55
N LEU A 469 -7.48 -13.60 3.10
CA LEU A 469 -7.05 -13.30 1.72
C LEU A 469 -5.54 -13.41 1.58
N TRP A 470 -5.05 -13.97 0.49
CA TRP A 470 -3.62 -13.99 0.18
C TRP A 470 -3.20 -12.65 -0.41
N LEU A 471 -2.18 -12.06 0.21
CA LEU A 471 -1.64 -10.76 -0.14
C LEU A 471 -0.22 -10.93 -0.67
N LEU A 472 0.03 -10.42 -1.87
CA LEU A 472 1.35 -10.33 -2.47
C LEU A 472 1.86 -8.89 -2.41
N PHE A 473 2.96 -8.70 -1.69
CA PHE A 473 3.65 -7.42 -1.58
C PHE A 473 4.87 -7.43 -2.51
N LEU A 474 5.00 -6.36 -3.30
CA LEU A 474 6.18 -6.05 -4.12
C LEU A 474 6.80 -4.75 -3.62
N GLY A 475 8.08 -4.53 -3.89
CA GLY A 475 8.81 -3.40 -3.34
C GLY A 475 8.32 -2.04 -3.84
N GLN A 476 8.34 -1.03 -2.96
CA GLN A 476 7.92 0.35 -3.22
C GLN A 476 8.78 1.05 -4.27
N ALA A 477 8.15 1.75 -5.22
CA ALA A 477 8.86 2.58 -6.19
C ALA A 477 9.65 3.67 -5.44
N ASP A 478 10.88 3.91 -5.87
CA ASP A 478 11.64 5.03 -5.36
C ASP A 478 10.87 6.32 -5.66
N THR A 479 10.81 7.23 -4.69
CA THR A 479 10.03 8.48 -4.81
C THR A 479 10.51 9.41 -5.91
N GLU A 480 11.73 9.22 -6.42
CA GLU A 480 12.29 9.95 -7.54
C GLU A 480 12.36 9.10 -8.81
N ASN A 481 11.63 7.98 -8.83
CA ASN A 481 11.58 7.03 -9.94
C ASN A 481 12.96 6.55 -10.41
N SER A 482 13.92 6.44 -9.49
CA SER A 482 15.24 5.90 -9.82
C SER A 482 15.11 4.44 -10.28
N PRO A 483 15.81 4.03 -11.36
CA PRO A 483 15.76 2.65 -11.85
C PRO A 483 16.37 1.69 -10.83
N ARG A 484 15.74 0.52 -10.68
CA ARG A 484 16.17 -0.56 -9.79
C ARG A 484 17.03 -1.58 -10.54
N ASP A 485 18.10 -1.07 -11.12
CA ASP A 485 19.02 -1.75 -12.03
C ASP A 485 20.19 -2.46 -11.33
N THR A 486 20.29 -2.34 -10.01
CA THR A 486 21.36 -2.94 -9.20
C THR A 486 20.81 -3.48 -7.87
N PRO A 487 21.44 -4.51 -7.27
CA PRO A 487 21.01 -5.06 -5.98
C PRO A 487 20.99 -4.04 -4.84
N LEU A 488 21.88 -3.04 -4.86
CA LEU A 488 21.94 -1.99 -3.84
C LEU A 488 20.76 -1.02 -3.89
N LYS A 489 20.06 -0.95 -5.02
CA LYS A 489 18.86 -0.12 -5.22
C LYS A 489 17.56 -0.92 -5.00
N ARG A 490 17.63 -2.09 -4.37
CA ARG A 490 16.42 -2.83 -3.98
C ARG A 490 15.54 -1.98 -3.06
N PRO A 491 14.21 -2.04 -3.20
CA PRO A 491 13.31 -1.35 -2.31
C PRO A 491 13.46 -1.83 -0.87
N THR A 492 13.15 -0.95 0.07
CA THR A 492 13.18 -1.22 1.52
C THR A 492 11.81 -1.07 2.17
N ALA A 493 10.76 -1.00 1.36
CA ALA A 493 9.36 -0.87 1.76
C ALA A 493 8.50 -1.52 0.68
N PHE A 494 7.21 -1.66 0.93
CA PHE A 494 6.29 -2.35 0.02
C PHE A 494 5.25 -1.41 -0.58
N GLN A 495 4.81 -1.72 -1.80
CA GLN A 495 3.58 -1.16 -2.37
C GLN A 495 2.34 -1.71 -1.64
N VAL A 496 1.19 -1.11 -1.94
CA VAL A 496 -0.11 -1.69 -1.63
C VAL A 496 -0.13 -3.15 -2.13
N PRO A 497 -0.64 -4.13 -1.35
CA PRO A 497 -0.60 -5.52 -1.76
C PRO A 497 -1.55 -5.81 -2.92
N LEU A 498 -1.22 -6.85 -3.68
CA LEU A 498 -2.10 -7.48 -4.66
C LEU A 498 -2.84 -8.64 -4.00
N VAL A 499 -4.07 -8.91 -4.44
CA VAL A 499 -4.89 -10.03 -3.96
C VAL A 499 -4.85 -11.16 -4.98
N ARG A 500 -4.75 -12.41 -4.50
CA ARG A 500 -4.76 -13.59 -5.37
C ARG A 500 -6.13 -13.80 -6.00
N CYS A 501 -6.15 -14.15 -7.29
CA CYS A 501 -7.38 -14.57 -7.95
C CYS A 501 -7.81 -15.97 -7.50
N GLY A 502 -9.12 -16.20 -7.53
CA GLY A 502 -9.73 -17.51 -7.27
C GLY A 502 -10.06 -17.82 -5.83
N GLU A 503 -9.81 -16.89 -4.92
CA GLU A 503 -10.33 -16.95 -3.57
C GLU A 503 -11.82 -16.63 -3.57
N ALA A 504 -12.64 -17.64 -3.30
CA ALA A 504 -14.01 -17.41 -2.87
C ALA A 504 -13.98 -16.80 -1.47
N HIS A 505 -14.70 -15.71 -1.23
CA HIS A 505 -15.02 -15.27 0.13
C HIS A 505 -15.82 -16.39 0.83
N SER A 506 -15.13 -17.31 1.49
CA SER A 506 -15.76 -18.31 2.35
C SER A 506 -16.16 -17.67 3.67
N GLN A 507 -17.24 -16.88 3.67
CA GLN A 507 -17.84 -16.34 4.90
C GLN A 507 -19.17 -17.02 5.28
N HIS A 508 -19.44 -18.24 4.78
CA HIS A 508 -20.62 -19.00 5.18
C HIS A 508 -20.36 -20.23 6.06
N LEU A 509 -19.17 -20.39 6.65
CA LEU A 509 -18.87 -21.57 7.49
C LEU A 509 -18.76 -21.32 9.00
N PHE A 510 -18.99 -20.10 9.50
CA PHE A 510 -19.01 -19.82 10.94
C PHE A 510 -20.16 -18.91 11.39
N ASN A 511 -21.35 -19.09 10.80
CA ASN A 511 -22.59 -18.59 11.40
C ASN A 511 -23.75 -19.46 10.89
N SER A 512 -23.98 -20.57 11.58
CA SER A 512 -25.31 -21.19 11.65
C SER A 512 -25.53 -21.60 13.10
N ASP A 513 -26.24 -20.74 13.82
CA ASP A 513 -27.31 -21.09 14.75
C ASP A 513 -27.14 -22.42 15.49
N TYR A 514 -26.54 -22.33 16.69
CA TYR A 514 -26.82 -23.28 17.77
C TYR A 514 -28.16 -22.89 18.40
N GLU A 515 -29.26 -23.23 17.72
CA GLU A 515 -30.55 -23.44 18.38
C GLU A 515 -30.83 -24.94 18.40
N ASP A 516 -30.69 -25.48 19.59
CA ASP A 516 -31.03 -26.84 19.98
C ASP A 516 -32.56 -27.00 19.99
N SER A 517 -33.10 -27.82 19.08
CA SER A 517 -34.24 -28.71 19.37
C SER A 517 -34.55 -29.71 18.24
N GLY A 518 -34.07 -30.94 18.43
CA GLY A 518 -34.82 -32.19 18.23
C GLY A 518 -35.36 -32.56 16.84
N GLN A 519 -34.60 -33.36 16.08
CA GLN A 519 -34.95 -34.75 15.66
C GLN A 519 -34.06 -35.25 14.49
N PRO A 520 -33.63 -36.53 14.47
CA PRO A 520 -32.72 -37.05 13.45
C PRO A 520 -33.47 -37.50 12.19
N ARG A 521 -33.11 -36.95 11.03
CA ARG A 521 -33.49 -37.53 9.73
C ARG A 521 -32.25 -38.05 9.00
N THR A 522 -32.10 -39.38 9.08
CA THR A 522 -31.52 -40.31 8.09
C THR A 522 -30.67 -39.71 6.97
N PHE A 523 -29.35 -39.90 7.09
CA PHE A 523 -28.38 -39.77 6.01
C PHE A 523 -28.44 -40.99 5.08
N ALA A 524 -28.86 -40.75 3.84
CA ALA A 524 -28.67 -41.56 2.64
C ALA A 524 -28.68 -40.51 1.51
N THR A 525 -27.74 -40.34 0.60
CA THR A 525 -26.81 -41.24 -0.10
C THR A 525 -25.94 -40.31 -0.94
N TYR A 526 -24.61 -40.40 -0.91
CA TYR A 526 -23.77 -40.15 -2.10
C TYR A 526 -22.47 -40.94 -1.92
N ILE A 527 -22.39 -42.02 -2.69
CA ILE A 527 -21.36 -43.04 -2.68
C ILE A 527 -20.11 -42.52 -3.41
N GLN A 528 -18.96 -42.83 -2.80
CA GLN A 528 -17.61 -42.69 -3.30
C GLN A 528 -17.39 -43.44 -4.62
N VAL A 529 -16.58 -42.86 -5.51
CA VAL A 529 -15.86 -43.62 -6.53
C VAL A 529 -14.37 -43.45 -6.24
N VAL A 530 -13.79 -44.43 -5.53
CA VAL A 530 -12.34 -44.64 -5.44
C VAL A 530 -12.05 -46.08 -5.85
N LEU A 531 -11.46 -46.18 -7.05
CA LEU A 531 -10.43 -47.11 -7.52
C LEU A 531 -10.21 -48.42 -6.75
N VAL A 532 -10.54 -49.55 -7.39
CA VAL A 532 -9.77 -50.81 -7.31
C VAL A 532 -9.85 -51.51 -8.65
N PHE A 533 -8.70 -52.03 -9.13
CA PHE A 533 -8.43 -53.26 -9.88
C PHE A 533 -7.22 -53.02 -10.80
N VAL A 534 -6.16 -53.84 -10.89
CA VAL A 534 -5.62 -54.95 -10.10
C VAL A 534 -4.22 -55.20 -10.68
N THR A 535 -3.27 -55.60 -9.84
CA THR A 535 -1.96 -56.15 -10.20
C THR A 535 -2.09 -57.48 -10.95
N LEU A 536 -1.30 -57.73 -12.01
CA LEU A 536 -0.54 -58.99 -12.24
C LEU A 536 0.24 -59.02 -13.58
N ASN A 537 1.46 -59.56 -13.50
CA ASN A 537 2.43 -60.01 -14.54
C ASN A 537 3.21 -58.88 -15.25
N PHE A 538 4.54 -58.75 -15.16
CA PHE A 538 5.67 -59.65 -14.86
C PHE A 538 6.65 -59.05 -13.86
#